data_AF-Q097P8-F1
#
_entry.id   AF-Q097P8-F1
#
_cell.length_a   1.000
_cell.length_b   1.000
_cell.length_c   1.000
_cell.angle_alpha   90.00
_cell.angle_beta   90.00
_cell.angle_gamma   90.00
#
_symmetry.space_group_name_H-M   'P 1'
#
loop_
_entity.id
_entity.type
_entity.pdbx_description
1 polymer ?
#
loop_
_entity_poly.entity_id
_entity_poly.type
_entity_poly.pdbx_seq_one_letter_code
_entity_poly.pdbx_strand_id
1 'polypeptide(L)'
;MALAGSSSKTATNSPGSRPMIKPNFFMVGAPRCATTSMYTYLKQHPDIFLSLLKEPIYFGSDLTRQPLAITEEAHYLSLFAGAGNAQVVGEGSVFYIMSKRAPQELKDFSPAARILIMLRDPVDMMHSLHSLYLRTGNEALEDFEDALEAEATRAQGQRLPPRCYFPEGLQYRSVAHYAEPVERFLRTFGPERVHVLLFDDLVRDTAGEYRRTLEFLGVDPHHPVELDVDKATELIRPLVLKQMRAASQEVRQKLKTGRDSHRGPRSKPVSAALRARLHEELRPDVERLSTLLNRDLSHWCKARPS
;
A
#
# COMPACT_ATOMS: atom_id res chain seq x y z
N MET A 1 -38.47 12.88 -58.18
CA MET A 1 -39.17 12.80 -56.88
C MET A 1 -38.88 11.42 -56.29
N ALA A 2 -37.80 11.27 -55.52
CA ALA A 2 -37.45 10.05 -54.80
C ALA A 2 -36.50 10.45 -53.65
N LEU A 3 -37.04 10.54 -52.44
CA LEU A 3 -36.30 10.83 -51.21
C LEU A 3 -35.76 9.51 -50.66
N ALA A 4 -34.44 9.39 -50.55
CA ALA A 4 -33.78 8.29 -49.85
C ALA A 4 -33.85 8.54 -48.34
N GLY A 5 -34.62 7.72 -47.63
CA GLY A 5 -34.74 7.72 -46.18
C GLY A 5 -33.49 7.11 -45.53
N SER A 6 -32.73 7.95 -44.82
CA SER A 6 -31.66 7.58 -43.90
C SER A 6 -32.23 6.75 -42.74
N SER A 7 -31.89 5.46 -42.70
CA SER A 7 -32.19 4.58 -41.56
C SER A 7 -31.24 4.87 -40.39
N SER A 8 -31.70 5.71 -39.47
CA SER A 8 -31.13 5.86 -38.13
C SER A 8 -31.26 4.53 -37.37
N LYS A 9 -30.17 3.79 -37.23
CA LYS A 9 -30.07 2.67 -36.29
C LYS A 9 -30.10 3.22 -34.87
N THR A 10 -31.26 3.13 -34.22
CA THR A 10 -31.42 3.33 -32.79
C THR A 10 -30.60 2.29 -32.04
N ALA A 11 -29.63 2.77 -31.27
CA ALA A 11 -28.86 1.95 -30.34
C ALA A 11 -29.81 1.38 -29.27
N THR A 12 -29.90 0.06 -29.20
CA THR A 12 -30.62 -0.67 -28.18
C THR A 12 -29.88 -0.55 -26.85
N ASN A 13 -30.38 0.33 -25.97
CA ASN A 13 -29.96 0.38 -24.57
C ASN A 13 -30.31 -0.96 -23.89
N SER A 14 -29.29 -1.74 -23.56
CA SER A 14 -29.41 -2.92 -22.71
C SER A 14 -29.64 -2.50 -21.25
N PRO A 15 -30.50 -3.20 -20.48
CA PRO A 15 -30.81 -2.80 -19.12
C PRO A 15 -29.66 -3.15 -18.16
N GLY A 16 -29.08 -2.12 -17.52
CA GLY A 16 -28.56 -2.27 -16.14
C GLY A 16 -27.05 -2.32 -15.89
N SER A 17 -26.15 -1.83 -16.75
CA SER A 17 -24.77 -1.61 -16.32
C SER A 17 -24.68 -0.31 -15.50
N ARG A 18 -24.67 -0.43 -14.17
CA ARG A 18 -24.21 0.69 -13.33
C ARG A 18 -22.80 1.08 -13.81
N PRO A 19 -22.49 2.38 -13.97
CA PRO A 19 -21.14 2.80 -14.33
C PRO A 19 -20.15 2.25 -13.31
N MET A 20 -19.06 1.64 -13.79
CA MET A 20 -18.04 1.07 -12.90
C MET A 20 -17.30 2.20 -12.19
N ILE A 21 -17.31 2.16 -10.85
CA ILE A 21 -16.69 3.18 -10.00
C ILE A 21 -15.18 2.98 -10.02
N LYS A 22 -14.45 4.00 -10.48
CA LYS A 22 -12.98 4.02 -10.45
C LYS A 22 -12.48 4.57 -9.11
N PRO A 23 -11.45 3.95 -8.49
CA PRO A 23 -10.80 4.53 -7.33
C PRO A 23 -10.10 5.85 -7.64
N ASN A 24 -10.15 6.76 -6.69
CA ASN A 24 -9.52 8.08 -6.69
C ASN A 24 -8.54 8.26 -5.52
N PHE A 25 -8.25 7.19 -4.77
CA PHE A 25 -7.33 7.18 -3.65
C PHE A 25 -6.49 5.90 -3.62
N PHE A 26 -5.19 6.04 -3.43
CA PHE A 26 -4.25 4.92 -3.37
C PHE A 26 -3.28 5.07 -2.21
N MET A 27 -3.25 4.06 -1.34
CA MET A 27 -2.23 3.93 -0.30
C MET A 27 -1.11 3.04 -0.83
N VAL A 28 -0.04 3.65 -1.32
CA VAL A 28 0.94 3.00 -2.23
C VAL A 28 2.13 2.37 -1.52
N GLY A 29 2.24 2.54 -0.21
CA GLY A 29 3.39 2.06 0.55
C GLY A 29 3.61 2.86 1.81
N ALA A 30 4.70 2.62 2.51
CA ALA A 30 5.62 1.49 2.34
C ALA A 30 5.14 0.27 3.16
N PRO A 31 5.62 -0.95 2.87
CA PRO A 31 5.29 -2.12 3.68
C PRO A 31 5.75 -1.88 5.12
N ARG A 32 5.00 -2.43 6.08
CA ARG A 32 5.35 -2.40 7.52
C ARG A 32 5.40 -1.02 8.17
N CYS A 33 4.78 -0.02 7.54
CA CYS A 33 4.62 1.36 8.05
C CYS A 33 3.20 1.63 8.60
N ALA A 34 2.55 0.64 9.22
CA ALA A 34 1.18 0.73 9.76
C ALA A 34 0.07 1.11 8.75
N THR A 35 0.29 0.81 7.48
CA THR A 35 -0.70 0.98 6.41
C THR A 35 -1.98 0.18 6.67
N THR A 36 -1.92 -0.97 7.35
CA THR A 36 -3.13 -1.71 7.74
C THR A 36 -3.95 -0.98 8.79
N SER A 37 -3.32 -0.42 9.83
CA SER A 37 -4.04 0.33 10.88
C SER A 37 -4.73 1.56 10.30
N MET A 38 -4.01 2.39 9.53
CA MET A 38 -4.60 3.56 8.87
C MET A 38 -5.74 3.18 7.93
N TYR A 39 -5.58 2.09 7.16
CA TYR A 39 -6.63 1.59 6.28
C TYR A 39 -7.89 1.16 7.05
N THR A 40 -7.74 0.56 8.24
CA THR A 40 -8.85 0.24 9.13
C THR A 40 -9.52 1.50 9.69
N TYR A 41 -8.76 2.52 10.09
CA TYR A 41 -9.32 3.79 10.60
C TYR A 41 -10.11 4.52 9.51
N LEU A 42 -9.57 4.61 8.29
CA LEU A 42 -10.24 5.27 7.16
C LEU A 42 -11.53 4.55 6.75
N LYS A 43 -11.60 3.21 6.85
CA LYS A 43 -12.80 2.43 6.55
C LYS A 43 -14.00 2.74 7.45
N GLN A 44 -13.80 3.39 8.59
CA GLN A 44 -14.89 3.78 9.49
C GLN A 44 -15.64 5.02 8.98
N HIS A 45 -15.00 5.85 8.15
CA HIS A 45 -15.57 7.11 7.69
C HIS A 45 -16.65 6.89 6.61
N PRO A 46 -17.86 7.49 6.72
CA PRO A 46 -18.98 7.22 5.82
C PRO A 46 -18.72 7.66 4.36
N ASP A 47 -17.94 8.72 4.16
CA ASP A 47 -17.54 9.19 2.82
C ASP A 47 -16.33 8.47 2.22
N ILE A 48 -15.77 7.47 2.91
CA ILE A 48 -14.62 6.70 2.44
C ILE A 48 -15.03 5.24 2.22
N PHE A 49 -14.84 4.76 0.98
CA PHE A 49 -14.94 3.36 0.65
C PHE A 49 -13.57 2.81 0.26
N LEU A 50 -13.04 1.88 1.05
CA LEU A 50 -11.83 1.15 0.69
C LEU A 50 -12.15 -0.30 0.31
N SER A 51 -11.44 -0.82 -0.68
CA SER A 51 -11.59 -2.20 -1.18
C SER A 51 -11.59 -3.23 -0.05
N LEU A 52 -12.36 -4.30 -0.21
CA LEU A 52 -12.37 -5.38 0.76
C LEU A 52 -10.99 -6.06 0.85
N LEU A 53 -10.43 -6.36 -0.32
CA LEU A 53 -9.09 -6.88 -0.48
C LEU A 53 -8.10 -5.72 -0.40
N LYS A 54 -7.28 -5.69 0.66
CA LYS A 54 -6.03 -4.94 0.68
C LYS A 54 -4.99 -5.75 -0.11
N GLU A 55 -4.02 -5.07 -0.69
CA GLU A 55 -3.02 -5.65 -1.59
C GLU A 55 -3.62 -6.28 -2.87
N PRO A 56 -4.50 -5.58 -3.63
CA PRO A 56 -4.96 -6.09 -4.91
C PRO A 56 -3.83 -6.23 -5.94
N ILE A 57 -2.76 -5.42 -5.81
CA ILE A 57 -1.54 -5.44 -6.62
C ILE A 57 -1.88 -5.48 -8.12
N TYR A 58 -2.74 -4.54 -8.52
CA TYR A 58 -3.21 -4.45 -9.90
C TYR A 58 -2.23 -3.66 -10.78
N PHE A 59 -1.65 -2.60 -10.22
CA PHE A 59 -0.62 -1.78 -10.89
C PHE A 59 0.80 -2.26 -10.56
N GLY A 60 1.78 -1.65 -11.21
CA GLY A 60 3.19 -1.97 -11.08
C GLY A 60 3.60 -3.14 -11.97
N SER A 61 3.34 -3.01 -13.27
CA SER A 61 3.61 -4.08 -14.24
C SER A 61 5.09 -4.45 -14.40
N ASP A 62 6.01 -3.69 -13.82
CA ASP A 62 7.44 -3.98 -13.69
C ASP A 62 7.80 -4.86 -12.48
N LEU A 63 6.86 -5.14 -11.58
CA LEU A 63 7.07 -5.99 -10.41
C LEU A 63 6.66 -7.44 -10.71
N THR A 64 7.33 -8.39 -10.05
CA THR A 64 6.92 -9.80 -10.05
C THR A 64 5.48 -9.94 -9.58
N ARG A 65 4.67 -10.62 -10.38
CA ARG A 65 3.26 -10.88 -10.07
C ARG A 65 3.16 -11.80 -8.87
N GLN A 66 2.52 -11.29 -7.82
CA GLN A 66 2.28 -12.05 -6.60
C GLN A 66 1.06 -12.97 -6.76
N PRO A 67 0.99 -14.12 -6.05
CA PRO A 67 -0.09 -15.10 -6.22
C PRO A 67 -1.51 -14.55 -6.06
N LEU A 68 -1.69 -13.52 -5.24
CA LEU A 68 -3.00 -12.91 -4.97
C LEU A 68 -3.29 -11.67 -5.83
N ALA A 69 -2.37 -11.23 -6.70
CA ALA A 69 -2.56 -10.08 -7.58
C ALA A 69 -3.78 -10.25 -8.51
N ILE A 70 -4.56 -9.20 -8.69
CA ILE A 70 -5.64 -9.15 -9.68
C ILE A 70 -5.05 -8.64 -10.99
N THR A 71 -5.39 -9.28 -12.11
CA THR A 71 -4.86 -8.90 -13.44
C THR A 71 -5.92 -8.32 -14.37
N GLU A 72 -7.19 -8.71 -14.18
CA GLU A 72 -8.28 -8.27 -15.05
C GLU A 72 -8.91 -6.98 -14.54
N GLU A 73 -9.03 -5.97 -15.41
CA GLU A 73 -9.61 -4.66 -15.05
C GLU A 73 -11.03 -4.80 -14.50
N ALA A 74 -11.86 -5.67 -15.10
CA ALA A 74 -13.22 -5.91 -14.64
C ALA A 74 -13.25 -6.46 -13.20
N HIS A 75 -12.31 -7.32 -12.84
CA HIS A 75 -12.21 -7.87 -11.49
C HIS A 75 -11.68 -6.82 -10.51
N TYR A 76 -10.71 -6.02 -10.95
CA TYR A 76 -10.19 -4.91 -10.17
C TYR A 76 -11.30 -3.87 -9.87
N LEU A 77 -12.04 -3.45 -10.88
CA LEU A 77 -13.16 -2.50 -10.73
C LEU A 77 -14.31 -3.08 -9.90
N SER A 78 -14.51 -4.41 -9.91
CA SER A 78 -15.51 -5.06 -9.07
C SER A 78 -15.27 -4.88 -7.57
N LEU A 79 -14.02 -4.60 -7.15
CA LEU A 79 -13.69 -4.29 -5.75
C LEU A 79 -14.41 -3.03 -5.23
N PHE A 80 -14.82 -2.13 -6.12
CA PHE A 80 -15.40 -0.83 -5.81
C PHE A 80 -16.90 -0.75 -6.09
N ALA A 81 -17.53 -1.84 -6.56
CA ALA A 81 -18.95 -1.86 -6.92
C ALA A 81 -19.90 -1.48 -5.76
N GLY A 82 -19.44 -1.63 -4.51
CA GLY A 82 -20.18 -1.30 -3.29
C GLY A 82 -19.98 0.13 -2.77
N ALA A 83 -19.23 0.99 -3.48
CA ALA A 83 -18.86 2.32 -2.98
C ALA A 83 -20.04 3.29 -2.83
N GLY A 84 -21.14 3.07 -3.57
CA GLY A 84 -22.31 3.94 -3.47
C GLY A 84 -21.96 5.40 -3.78
N ASN A 85 -22.20 6.29 -2.83
CA ASN A 85 -21.93 7.72 -2.96
C ASN A 85 -20.67 8.18 -2.22
N ALA A 86 -19.78 7.25 -1.81
CA ALA A 86 -18.54 7.62 -1.14
C ALA A 86 -17.71 8.58 -2.02
N GLN A 87 -17.23 9.65 -1.41
CA GLN A 87 -16.42 10.67 -2.09
C GLN A 87 -15.01 10.16 -2.38
N VAL A 88 -14.48 9.37 -1.45
CA VAL A 88 -13.15 8.75 -1.55
C VAL A 88 -13.34 7.26 -1.75
N VAL A 89 -12.85 6.76 -2.89
CA VAL A 89 -12.89 5.35 -3.23
C VAL A 89 -11.47 4.89 -3.49
N GLY A 90 -10.99 3.86 -2.78
CA GLY A 90 -9.57 3.53 -2.87
C GLY A 90 -9.16 2.14 -2.45
N GLU A 91 -7.89 1.87 -2.65
CA GLU A 91 -7.23 0.62 -2.27
C GLU A 91 -5.86 0.92 -1.63
N GLY A 92 -5.24 -0.12 -1.09
CA GLY A 92 -3.87 -0.01 -0.61
C GLY A 92 -3.05 -1.21 -1.03
N SER A 93 -1.96 -0.95 -1.75
CA SER A 93 -0.98 -1.92 -2.21
C SER A 93 0.42 -1.39 -1.92
N VAL A 94 1.07 -1.94 -0.90
CA VAL A 94 2.24 -1.29 -0.28
C VAL A 94 3.52 -1.33 -1.11
N PHE A 95 3.58 -2.21 -2.11
CA PHE A 95 4.74 -2.35 -2.98
C PHE A 95 4.67 -1.47 -4.23
N TYR A 96 3.57 -0.73 -4.45
CA TYR A 96 3.53 0.27 -5.53
C TYR A 96 4.61 1.33 -5.37
N ILE A 97 5.03 1.64 -4.14
CA ILE A 97 6.14 2.54 -3.87
C ILE A 97 7.44 2.09 -4.56
N MET A 98 7.68 0.78 -4.68
CA MET A 98 8.89 0.25 -5.32
C MET A 98 8.82 0.28 -6.85
N SER A 99 7.62 0.27 -7.41
CA SER A 99 7.42 0.19 -8.85
C SER A 99 7.83 1.51 -9.52
N LYS A 100 8.60 1.39 -10.60
CA LYS A 100 8.94 2.52 -11.48
C LYS A 100 7.78 2.89 -12.40
N ARG A 101 6.84 1.97 -12.63
CA ARG A 101 5.71 2.14 -13.55
C ARG A 101 4.39 2.51 -12.86
N ALA A 102 4.16 2.04 -11.64
CA ALA A 102 2.91 2.23 -10.92
C ALA A 102 2.47 3.69 -10.82
N PRO A 103 3.34 4.69 -10.55
CA PRO A 103 2.91 6.09 -10.53
C PRO A 103 2.24 6.52 -11.83
N GLN A 104 2.84 6.19 -12.98
CA GLN A 104 2.30 6.57 -14.28
C GLN A 104 1.03 5.78 -14.61
N GLU A 105 1.02 4.46 -14.33
CA GLU A 105 -0.17 3.62 -14.54
C GLU A 105 -1.37 4.11 -13.70
N LEU A 106 -1.12 4.50 -12.46
CA LEU A 106 -2.12 5.13 -11.58
C LEU A 106 -2.60 6.47 -12.13
N LYS A 107 -1.68 7.31 -12.63
CA LYS A 107 -2.00 8.63 -13.20
C LYS A 107 -2.85 8.51 -14.46
N ASP A 108 -2.52 7.58 -15.33
CA ASP A 108 -3.27 7.31 -16.56
C ASP A 108 -4.67 6.78 -16.23
N PHE A 109 -4.78 5.94 -15.20
CA PHE A 109 -6.04 5.35 -14.77
C PHE A 109 -6.95 6.33 -14.01
N SER A 110 -6.38 7.16 -13.15
CA SER A 110 -7.08 8.12 -12.28
C SER A 110 -6.25 9.41 -12.12
N PRO A 111 -6.35 10.36 -13.08
CA PRO A 111 -5.45 11.53 -13.14
C PRO A 111 -5.51 12.47 -11.93
N ALA A 112 -6.65 12.50 -11.24
CA ALA A 112 -6.91 13.34 -10.07
C ALA A 112 -6.76 12.57 -8.75
N ALA A 113 -6.21 11.35 -8.78
CA ALA A 113 -6.11 10.53 -7.58
C ALA A 113 -5.24 11.18 -6.51
N ARG A 114 -5.59 10.87 -5.26
CA ARG A 114 -4.78 11.19 -4.08
C ARG A 114 -3.94 9.99 -3.69
N ILE A 115 -2.68 10.24 -3.35
CA ILE A 115 -1.70 9.23 -2.99
C ILE A 115 -1.33 9.41 -1.52
N LEU A 116 -1.43 8.32 -0.75
CA LEU A 116 -0.89 8.26 0.61
C LEU A 116 0.34 7.35 0.63
N ILE A 117 1.44 7.89 1.12
CA ILE A 117 2.68 7.19 1.38
C ILE A 117 2.92 7.22 2.89
N MET A 118 3.12 6.06 3.50
CA MET A 118 3.46 5.93 4.92
C MET A 118 4.89 5.41 5.06
N LEU A 119 5.76 6.17 5.72
CA LEU A 119 7.18 5.82 5.88
C LEU A 119 7.50 5.55 7.35
N ARG A 120 8.57 4.81 7.59
CA ARG A 120 9.07 4.48 8.92
C ARG A 120 10.59 4.56 8.89
N ASP A 121 11.23 4.65 10.05
CA ASP A 121 12.66 4.38 10.19
C ASP A 121 13.05 3.17 9.31
N PRO A 122 13.97 3.34 8.35
CA PRO A 122 14.17 2.37 7.29
C PRO A 122 14.72 1.04 7.83
N VAL A 123 15.50 1.06 8.92
CA VAL A 123 16.02 -0.16 9.55
C VAL A 123 14.93 -0.91 10.29
N ASP A 124 14.09 -0.21 11.03
CA ASP A 124 12.90 -0.80 11.64
C ASP A 124 11.93 -1.38 10.60
N MET A 125 11.78 -0.70 9.45
CA MET A 125 10.95 -1.19 8.34
C MET A 125 11.53 -2.50 7.78
N MET A 126 12.81 -2.53 7.41
CA MET A 126 13.45 -3.73 6.87
C MET A 126 13.35 -4.91 7.83
N HIS A 127 13.65 -4.70 9.11
CA HIS A 127 13.56 -5.74 10.13
C HIS A 127 12.14 -6.27 10.30
N SER A 128 11.15 -5.36 10.31
CA SER A 128 9.74 -5.73 10.37
C SER A 128 9.28 -6.48 9.12
N LEU A 129 9.86 -6.19 7.95
CA LEU A 129 9.57 -6.86 6.68
C LEU A 129 10.18 -8.25 6.63
N HIS A 130 11.43 -8.40 7.06
CA HIS A 130 12.08 -9.69 7.26
C HIS A 130 11.25 -10.60 8.17
N SER A 131 10.79 -10.08 9.30
CA SER A 131 9.86 -10.77 10.19
C SER A 131 8.55 -11.20 9.51
N LEU A 132 7.98 -10.36 8.64
CA LEU A 132 6.79 -10.73 7.88
C LEU A 132 7.10 -11.88 6.92
N TYR A 133 8.20 -11.80 6.19
CA TYR A 133 8.57 -12.78 5.18
C TYR A 133 8.97 -14.14 5.74
N LEU A 134 9.53 -14.19 6.95
CA LEU A 134 9.68 -15.45 7.67
C LEU A 134 8.34 -16.13 7.96
N ARG A 135 7.32 -15.36 8.31
CA ARG A 135 5.96 -15.89 8.57
C ARG A 135 5.20 -16.26 7.31
N THR A 136 5.42 -15.55 6.21
CA THR A 136 4.75 -15.84 4.93
C THR A 136 5.52 -16.86 4.09
N GLY A 137 6.73 -17.26 4.49
CA GLY A 137 7.60 -18.18 3.76
C GLY A 137 8.29 -17.55 2.55
N ASN A 138 8.23 -16.22 2.38
CA ASN A 138 9.00 -15.52 1.36
C ASN A 138 10.50 -15.49 1.71
N GLU A 139 10.83 -15.56 3.00
CA GLU A 139 12.19 -15.61 3.55
C GLU A 139 12.44 -16.95 4.27
N ALA A 140 13.67 -17.46 4.16
CA ALA A 140 14.14 -18.69 4.80
C ALA A 140 15.33 -18.48 5.75
N LEU A 141 16.04 -17.35 5.67
CA LEU A 141 17.14 -17.00 6.56
C LEU A 141 16.59 -16.32 7.81
N GLU A 142 16.65 -17.01 8.95
CA GLU A 142 16.10 -16.50 10.23
C GLU A 142 16.90 -15.34 10.83
N ASP A 143 18.20 -15.28 10.52
CA ASP A 143 19.04 -14.15 10.90
C ASP A 143 18.89 -13.01 9.88
N PHE A 144 18.72 -11.80 10.39
CA PHE A 144 18.50 -10.63 9.56
C PHE A 144 19.78 -10.17 8.86
N GLU A 145 20.95 -10.34 9.48
CA GLU A 145 22.23 -9.99 8.88
C GLU A 145 22.55 -10.93 7.71
N ASP A 146 22.35 -12.24 7.90
CA ASP A 146 22.49 -13.24 6.83
C ASP A 146 21.56 -12.94 5.63
N ALA A 147 20.33 -12.48 5.91
CA ALA A 147 19.36 -12.10 4.88
C ALA A 147 19.81 -10.86 4.09
N LEU A 148 20.40 -9.87 4.78
CA LEU A 148 20.98 -8.68 4.16
C LEU A 148 22.23 -9.00 3.32
N GLU A 149 23.06 -9.94 3.76
CA GLU A 149 24.24 -10.40 2.99
C GLU A 149 23.85 -11.20 1.75
N ALA A 150 22.67 -11.85 1.76
CA ALA A 150 22.16 -12.60 0.63
C ALA A 150 21.65 -11.72 -0.53
N GLU A 151 21.36 -10.43 -0.30
CA GLU A 151 20.69 -9.55 -1.28
C GLU A 151 21.36 -9.54 -2.66
N ALA A 152 22.69 -9.37 -2.70
CA ALA A 152 23.44 -9.32 -3.95
C ALA A 152 23.34 -10.62 -4.76
N THR A 153 23.40 -11.77 -4.08
CA THR A 153 23.20 -13.09 -4.73
C THR A 153 21.75 -13.28 -5.19
N ARG A 154 20.78 -12.80 -4.41
CA ARG A 154 19.34 -12.85 -4.75
C ARG A 154 18.97 -11.97 -5.92
N ALA A 155 19.63 -10.82 -6.07
CA ALA A 155 19.46 -9.95 -7.23
C ALA A 155 19.87 -10.65 -8.54
N GLN A 156 20.74 -11.66 -8.46
CA GLN A 156 21.15 -12.50 -9.59
C GLN A 156 20.27 -13.76 -9.75
N GLY A 157 19.17 -13.86 -9.00
CA GLY A 157 18.28 -15.02 -8.99
C GLY A 157 18.81 -16.23 -8.20
N GLN A 158 19.91 -16.08 -7.46
CA GLN A 158 20.51 -17.15 -6.67
C GLN A 158 20.09 -17.07 -5.20
N ARG A 159 20.13 -18.20 -4.48
CA ARG A 159 19.75 -18.26 -3.05
C ARG A 159 18.36 -17.68 -2.73
N LEU A 160 17.44 -17.72 -3.71
CA LEU A 160 16.04 -17.42 -3.47
C LEU A 160 15.41 -18.57 -2.67
N PRO A 161 14.62 -18.27 -1.63
CA PRO A 161 13.88 -19.29 -0.90
C PRO A 161 12.97 -20.11 -1.84
N PRO A 162 12.78 -21.42 -1.63
CA PRO A 162 11.94 -22.25 -2.51
C PRO A 162 10.49 -21.79 -2.64
N ARG A 163 9.97 -21.07 -1.62
CA ARG A 163 8.61 -20.50 -1.59
C ARG A 163 8.59 -18.99 -1.83
N CYS A 164 9.69 -18.42 -2.32
CA CYS A 164 9.77 -17.00 -2.64
C CYS A 164 8.75 -16.65 -3.72
N TYR A 165 7.76 -15.85 -3.34
CA TYR A 165 6.71 -15.38 -4.24
C TYR A 165 6.93 -13.93 -4.69
N PHE A 166 7.88 -13.21 -4.07
CA PHE A 166 8.20 -11.84 -4.41
C PHE A 166 9.69 -11.54 -4.14
N PRO A 167 10.58 -11.83 -5.12
CA PRO A 167 12.03 -11.64 -4.99
C PRO A 167 12.47 -10.21 -4.73
N GLU A 168 11.80 -9.22 -5.34
CA GLU A 168 12.10 -7.80 -5.18
C GLU A 168 11.92 -7.34 -3.73
N GLY A 169 10.96 -7.94 -3.03
CA GLY A 169 10.75 -7.70 -1.60
C GLY A 169 11.94 -8.13 -0.74
N LEU A 170 12.71 -9.14 -1.17
CA LEU A 170 13.89 -9.62 -0.45
C LEU A 170 15.12 -8.72 -0.63
N GLN A 171 15.00 -7.67 -1.45
CA GLN A 171 15.98 -6.58 -1.53
C GLN A 171 15.59 -5.49 -0.51
N TYR A 172 15.66 -5.85 0.78
CA TYR A 172 15.36 -5.00 1.93
C TYR A 172 15.94 -3.59 1.82
N ARG A 173 17.21 -3.44 1.44
CA ARG A 173 17.84 -2.12 1.25
C ARG A 173 17.11 -1.30 0.19
N SER A 174 16.83 -1.91 -0.96
CA SER A 174 16.07 -1.25 -2.04
C SER A 174 14.65 -0.87 -1.60
N VAL A 175 14.00 -1.67 -0.74
CA VAL A 175 12.68 -1.34 -0.17
C VAL A 175 12.78 -0.17 0.82
N ALA A 176 13.90 -0.02 1.52
CA ALA A 176 14.18 1.04 2.48
C ALA A 176 14.66 2.36 1.87
N HIS A 177 15.10 2.37 0.61
CA HIS A 177 15.42 3.58 -0.12
C HIS A 177 14.14 4.31 -0.54
N TYR A 178 13.81 5.38 0.17
CA TYR A 178 12.53 6.08 0.02
C TYR A 178 12.62 7.32 -0.84
N ALA A 179 13.75 8.03 -0.85
CA ALA A 179 13.85 9.35 -1.48
C ALA A 179 13.45 9.31 -2.96
N GLU A 180 14.02 8.37 -3.72
CA GLU A 180 13.75 8.22 -5.15
C GLU A 180 12.30 7.81 -5.45
N PRO A 181 11.72 6.77 -4.80
CA PRO A 181 10.29 6.48 -4.90
C PRO A 181 9.35 7.65 -4.57
N VAL A 182 9.61 8.35 -3.47
CA VAL A 182 8.76 9.47 -3.02
C VAL A 182 8.81 10.60 -4.04
N GLU A 183 10.01 10.95 -4.52
CA GLU A 183 10.17 11.95 -5.57
C GLU A 183 9.43 11.56 -6.85
N ARG A 184 9.43 10.26 -7.22
CA ARG A 184 8.69 9.77 -8.39
C ARG A 184 7.20 10.05 -8.28
N PHE A 185 6.58 9.73 -7.14
CA PHE A 185 5.17 10.02 -6.91
C PHE A 185 4.88 11.53 -6.88
N LEU A 186 5.73 12.33 -6.22
CA LEU A 186 5.60 13.78 -6.18
C LEU A 186 5.66 14.39 -7.59
N ARG A 187 6.59 13.95 -8.43
CA ARG A 187 6.73 14.42 -9.83
C ARG A 187 5.54 14.03 -10.70
N THR A 188 4.96 12.85 -10.49
CA THR A 188 3.83 12.36 -11.31
C THR A 188 2.49 12.99 -10.91
N PHE A 189 2.23 13.14 -9.61
CA PHE A 189 0.93 13.57 -9.11
C PHE A 189 0.87 15.04 -8.70
N GLY A 190 2.01 15.65 -8.40
CA GLY A 190 2.07 16.97 -7.76
C GLY A 190 2.08 16.85 -6.22
N PRO A 191 2.77 17.77 -5.50
CA PRO A 191 2.86 17.72 -4.04
C PRO A 191 1.51 17.86 -3.35
N GLU A 192 0.51 18.49 -3.98
CA GLU A 192 -0.84 18.64 -3.44
C GLU A 192 -1.68 17.34 -3.50
N ARG A 193 -1.25 16.36 -4.30
CA ARG A 193 -1.91 15.06 -4.46
C ARG A 193 -1.17 13.92 -3.77
N VAL A 194 -0.06 14.19 -3.10
CA VAL A 194 0.74 13.19 -2.40
C VAL A 194 0.87 13.60 -0.93
N HIS A 195 0.35 12.79 -0.03
CA HIS A 195 0.55 12.95 1.40
C HIS A 195 1.53 11.90 1.91
N VAL A 196 2.61 12.37 2.55
CA VAL A 196 3.60 11.50 3.20
C VAL A 196 3.41 11.57 4.72
N LEU A 197 3.08 10.43 5.32
CA LEU A 197 2.83 10.26 6.75
C LEU A 197 3.95 9.44 7.36
N LEU A 198 4.54 9.89 8.47
CA LEU A 198 5.60 9.16 9.16
C LEU A 198 5.03 8.33 10.30
N PHE A 199 5.46 7.07 10.39
CA PHE A 199 5.06 6.14 11.43
C PHE A 199 5.29 6.70 12.84
N ASP A 200 6.40 7.44 13.05
CA ASP A 200 6.71 8.04 14.34
C ASP A 200 5.65 9.06 14.78
N ASP A 201 5.07 9.79 13.83
CA ASP A 201 3.99 10.75 14.13
C ASP A 201 2.68 10.02 14.40
N LEU A 202 2.40 8.96 13.65
CA LEU A 202 1.22 8.15 13.87
C LEU A 202 1.24 7.53 15.27
N VAL A 203 2.41 7.07 15.73
CA VAL A 203 2.58 6.56 17.09
C VAL A 203 2.46 7.67 18.13
N ARG A 204 3.02 8.85 17.86
CA ARG A 204 3.00 9.99 18.80
C ARG A 204 1.61 10.62 18.94
N ASP A 205 0.87 10.74 17.85
CA ASP A 205 -0.42 11.42 17.77
C ASP A 205 -1.28 10.79 16.66
N THR A 206 -1.83 9.61 16.94
CA THR A 206 -2.66 8.87 15.99
C THR A 206 -3.89 9.67 15.55
N ALA A 207 -4.53 10.38 16.48
CA ALA A 207 -5.72 11.17 16.21
C ALA A 207 -5.42 12.36 15.29
N GLY A 208 -4.29 13.05 15.49
CA GLY A 208 -3.87 14.13 14.64
C GLY A 208 -3.46 13.68 13.23
N GLU A 209 -2.73 12.57 13.09
CA GLU A 209 -2.37 12.03 11.78
C GLU A 209 -3.59 11.51 11.01
N TYR A 210 -4.55 10.90 11.70
CA TYR A 210 -5.84 10.54 11.09
C TYR A 210 -6.56 11.79 10.57
N ARG A 211 -6.69 12.85 11.38
CA ARG A 211 -7.32 14.11 10.99
C ARG A 211 -6.65 14.74 9.76
N ARG A 212 -5.32 14.86 9.76
CA ARG A 212 -4.53 15.37 8.61
C ARG A 212 -4.78 14.54 7.35
N THR A 213 -4.90 13.23 7.50
CA THR A 213 -5.24 12.34 6.37
C THR A 213 -6.65 12.63 5.84
N LEU A 214 -7.65 12.87 6.70
CA LEU A 214 -9.00 13.24 6.26
C LEU A 214 -9.03 14.60 5.56
N GLU A 215 -8.30 15.60 6.09
CA GLU A 215 -8.14 16.92 5.46
C GLU A 215 -7.54 16.81 4.06
N PHE A 216 -6.46 16.03 3.92
CA PHE A 216 -5.84 15.75 2.64
C PHE A 216 -6.84 15.09 1.66
N LEU A 217 -7.63 14.14 2.16
CA LEU A 217 -8.68 13.46 1.39
C LEU A 217 -9.87 14.34 1.04
N GLY A 218 -10.03 15.49 1.72
CA GLY A 218 -11.14 16.43 1.50
C GLY A 218 -12.48 15.93 2.03
N VAL A 219 -12.47 15.15 3.11
CA VAL A 219 -13.68 14.70 3.84
C VAL A 219 -13.71 15.32 5.24
N ASP A 220 -14.79 15.14 5.99
CA ASP A 220 -14.97 15.75 7.32
C ASP A 220 -13.86 15.32 8.31
N PRO A 221 -12.94 16.23 8.69
CA PRO A 221 -11.81 15.88 9.55
C PRO A 221 -12.20 15.64 11.02
N HIS A 222 -13.44 15.95 11.40
CA HIS A 222 -13.95 15.78 12.75
C HIS A 222 -14.84 14.56 12.91
N HIS A 223 -14.97 13.72 11.88
CA HIS A 223 -15.73 12.48 11.99
C HIS A 223 -15.14 11.58 13.10
N PRO A 224 -15.97 11.07 14.04
CA PRO A 224 -15.51 10.19 15.10
C PRO A 224 -14.87 8.91 14.54
N VAL A 225 -13.83 8.43 15.22
CA VAL A 225 -13.13 7.20 14.86
C VAL A 225 -12.69 6.46 16.11
N GLU A 226 -12.75 5.12 16.08
CA GLU A 226 -12.06 4.29 17.05
C GLU A 226 -10.62 4.04 16.58
N LEU A 227 -9.66 4.40 17.43
CA LEU A 227 -8.23 4.36 17.13
C LEU A 227 -7.52 3.17 17.79
N ASP A 228 -8.20 2.44 18.68
CA ASP A 228 -7.74 1.12 19.08
C ASP A 228 -7.90 0.15 17.90
N VAL A 229 -6.79 -0.45 17.44
CA VAL A 229 -6.78 -1.28 16.23
C VAL A 229 -7.72 -2.48 16.32
N ASP A 230 -7.82 -3.11 17.49
CA ASP A 230 -8.63 -4.31 17.67
C ASP A 230 -10.11 -3.94 17.65
N LYS A 231 -10.51 -2.92 18.41
CA LYS A 231 -11.88 -2.40 18.40
C LYS A 231 -12.28 -1.82 17.03
N ALA A 232 -11.39 -1.09 16.38
CA ALA A 232 -11.60 -0.57 15.03
C ALA A 232 -11.87 -1.70 14.03
N THR A 233 -11.11 -2.80 14.14
CA THR A 233 -11.30 -3.99 13.31
C THR A 233 -12.66 -4.65 13.56
N GLU A 234 -13.11 -4.70 14.81
CA GLU A 234 -14.45 -5.19 15.16
C GLU A 234 -15.56 -4.31 14.59
N LEU A 235 -15.41 -2.99 14.66
CA LEU A 235 -16.38 -2.02 14.16
C LEU A 235 -16.57 -2.10 12.63
N ILE A 236 -15.49 -2.32 11.87
CA ILE A 236 -15.61 -2.45 10.41
C ILE A 236 -16.08 -3.84 9.95
N ARG A 237 -16.20 -4.81 10.86
CA ARG A 237 -16.55 -6.20 10.51
C ARG A 237 -17.88 -6.34 9.77
N PRO A 238 -18.97 -5.65 10.14
CA PRO A 238 -20.23 -5.71 9.38
C PRO A 238 -20.07 -5.18 7.95
N LEU A 239 -19.30 -4.09 7.77
CA LEU A 239 -18.97 -3.53 6.46
C LEU A 239 -18.17 -4.54 5.61
N VAL A 240 -17.15 -5.16 6.20
CA VAL A 240 -16.34 -6.21 5.57
C VAL A 240 -17.22 -7.39 5.14
N LEU A 241 -18.14 -7.85 5.99
CA LEU A 241 -19.08 -8.94 5.65
C LEU A 241 -20.04 -8.54 4.52
N LYS A 242 -20.53 -7.30 4.51
CA LYS A 242 -21.35 -6.75 3.42
C LYS A 242 -20.56 -6.74 2.10
N GLN A 243 -19.33 -6.24 2.11
CA GLN A 243 -18.45 -6.26 0.94
C GLN A 243 -18.17 -7.72 0.49
N MET A 244 -17.93 -8.65 1.40
CA MET A 244 -17.71 -10.06 1.08
C MET A 244 -18.89 -10.69 0.35
N ARG A 245 -20.13 -10.39 0.79
CA ARG A 245 -21.37 -10.87 0.13
C ARG A 245 -21.59 -10.25 -1.25
N ALA A 246 -21.04 -9.07 -1.51
CA ALA A 246 -21.08 -8.43 -2.83
C ALA A 246 -19.89 -8.82 -3.73
N ALA A 247 -18.80 -9.33 -3.15
CA ALA A 247 -17.58 -9.65 -3.88
C ALA A 247 -17.74 -10.82 -4.85
N SER A 248 -17.02 -10.76 -5.97
CA SER A 248 -16.94 -11.84 -6.96
C SER A 248 -16.36 -13.13 -6.36
N GLN A 249 -16.62 -14.27 -7.03
CA GLN A 249 -16.10 -15.57 -6.59
C GLN A 249 -14.57 -15.59 -6.47
N GLU A 250 -13.87 -14.96 -7.42
CA GLU A 250 -12.41 -14.88 -7.41
C GLU A 250 -11.87 -14.09 -6.20
N VAL A 251 -12.45 -12.92 -5.92
CA VAL A 251 -12.07 -12.11 -4.76
C VAL A 251 -12.30 -12.88 -3.46
N ARG A 252 -13.43 -13.59 -3.34
CA ARG A 252 -13.70 -14.45 -2.18
C ARG A 252 -12.69 -15.58 -2.04
N GLN A 253 -12.21 -16.14 -3.15
CA GLN A 253 -11.21 -17.21 -3.12
C GLN A 253 -9.85 -16.69 -2.64
N LYS A 254 -9.42 -15.52 -3.15
CA LYS A 254 -8.17 -14.86 -2.73
C LYS A 254 -8.19 -14.43 -1.24
N LEU A 255 -9.35 -14.09 -0.68
CA LEU A 255 -9.48 -13.76 0.75
C LEU A 255 -9.37 -14.97 1.68
N LYS A 256 -9.67 -16.18 1.20
CA LYS A 256 -9.56 -17.41 2.01
C LYS A 256 -8.12 -17.89 2.15
N THR A 257 -7.29 -17.66 1.14
CA THR A 257 -5.89 -18.13 1.08
C THR A 257 -4.90 -17.25 1.85
N GLY A 258 -5.28 -16.04 2.26
CA GLY A 258 -4.39 -15.10 2.98
C GLY A 258 -4.35 -15.22 4.51
N ARG A 259 -5.14 -16.12 5.12
CA ARG A 259 -5.42 -16.11 6.58
C ARG A 259 -4.31 -16.68 7.47
N ASP A 260 -3.31 -17.37 6.93
CA ASP A 260 -2.29 -18.08 7.74
C ASP A 260 -0.96 -17.32 7.93
N SER A 261 -0.86 -16.09 7.42
CA SER A 261 0.38 -15.30 7.30
C SER A 261 0.98 -14.71 8.60
N HIS A 262 0.41 -15.01 9.77
CA HIS A 262 0.84 -14.43 11.06
C HIS A 262 1.32 -15.46 12.09
N ARG A 263 1.27 -16.75 11.76
CA ARG A 263 1.78 -17.83 12.62
C ARG A 263 3.13 -18.29 12.08
N GLY A 264 4.21 -17.76 12.63
CA GLY A 264 5.57 -18.14 12.24
C GLY A 264 6.64 -17.45 13.08
N PRO A 265 7.91 -17.80 12.89
CA PRO A 265 9.01 -17.25 13.66
C PRO A 265 9.08 -15.72 13.49
N ARG A 266 9.51 -15.05 14.56
CA ARG A 266 9.85 -13.63 14.54
C ARG A 266 11.36 -13.50 14.38
N SER A 267 11.81 -12.47 13.67
CA SER A 267 13.23 -12.16 13.55
C SER A 267 13.83 -11.92 14.94
N LYS A 268 15.08 -12.32 15.11
CA LYS A 268 15.88 -11.92 16.27
C LYS A 268 16.02 -10.39 16.31
N PRO A 269 16.17 -9.76 17.50
CA PRO A 269 16.45 -8.34 17.59
C PRO A 269 17.71 -7.95 16.80
N VAL A 270 17.67 -6.80 16.11
CA VAL A 270 18.82 -6.25 15.41
C VAL A 270 19.87 -5.80 16.43
N SER A 271 21.13 -6.22 16.29
CA SER A 271 22.20 -5.76 17.16
C SER A 271 22.43 -4.24 17.04
N ALA A 272 22.90 -3.60 18.10
CA ALA A 272 23.18 -2.16 18.07
C ALA A 272 24.24 -1.79 17.01
N ALA A 273 25.25 -2.66 16.82
CA ALA A 273 26.29 -2.47 15.81
C ALA A 273 25.73 -2.57 14.38
N LEU A 274 24.91 -3.58 14.08
CA LEU A 274 24.27 -3.73 12.77
C LEU A 274 23.34 -2.55 12.49
N ARG A 275 22.53 -2.15 13.49
CA ARG A 275 21.67 -0.98 13.37
C ARG A 275 22.48 0.27 13.04
N ALA A 276 23.52 0.59 13.81
CA ALA A 276 24.35 1.76 13.54
C ALA A 276 24.94 1.75 12.12
N ARG A 277 25.43 0.59 11.66
CA ARG A 277 25.95 0.39 10.30
C ARG A 277 24.89 0.68 9.23
N LEU A 278 23.68 0.13 9.38
CA LEU A 278 22.59 0.34 8.41
C LEU A 278 22.07 1.79 8.42
N HIS A 279 21.99 2.44 9.58
CA HIS A 279 21.61 3.85 9.67
C HIS A 279 22.64 4.74 8.95
N GLU A 280 23.93 4.45 9.09
CA GLU A 280 24.98 5.17 8.37
C GLU A 280 24.90 4.91 6.85
N GLU A 281 24.70 3.65 6.46
CA GLU A 281 24.54 3.26 5.05
C GLU A 281 23.37 3.99 4.38
N LEU A 282 22.24 4.13 5.07
CA LEU A 282 21.02 4.75 4.56
C LEU A 282 20.95 6.27 4.77
N ARG A 283 21.92 6.86 5.50
CA ARG A 283 21.96 8.30 5.81
C ARG A 283 21.79 9.19 4.57
N PRO A 284 22.48 8.97 3.43
CA PRO A 284 22.33 9.82 2.26
C PRO A 284 20.90 9.83 1.69
N ASP A 285 20.20 8.69 1.75
CA ASP A 285 18.81 8.60 1.31
C ASP A 285 17.87 9.36 2.26
N VAL A 286 18.08 9.21 3.58
CA VAL A 286 17.30 9.91 4.60
C VAL A 286 17.50 11.43 4.54
N GLU A 287 18.72 11.90 4.28
CA GLU A 287 19.01 13.33 4.09
C GLU A 287 18.35 13.90 2.84
N ARG A 288 18.39 13.15 1.73
CA ARG A 288 17.65 13.51 0.51
C ARG A 288 16.14 13.53 0.76
N LEU A 289 15.60 12.53 1.45
CA LEU A 289 14.18 12.46 1.82
C LEU A 289 13.80 13.64 2.74
N SER A 290 14.65 14.00 3.69
CA SER A 290 14.44 15.15 4.58
C SER A 290 14.27 16.45 3.77
N THR A 291 15.10 16.61 2.74
CA THR A 291 15.04 17.75 1.82
C THR A 291 13.76 17.72 1.00
N LEU A 292 13.39 16.57 0.41
CA LEU A 292 12.17 16.40 -0.39
C LEU A 292 10.89 16.70 0.40
N LEU A 293 10.87 16.32 1.68
CA LEU A 293 9.71 16.51 2.55
C LEU A 293 9.74 17.85 3.31
N ASN A 294 10.80 18.65 3.15
CA ASN A 294 11.07 19.84 3.93
C ASN A 294 10.92 19.57 5.45
N ARG A 295 11.55 18.50 5.91
CA ARG A 295 11.37 17.97 7.27
C ARG A 295 12.63 17.29 7.78
N ASP A 296 13.01 17.57 9.01
CA ASP A 296 14.13 16.88 9.66
C ASP A 296 13.80 15.41 9.96
N LEU A 297 14.54 14.49 9.34
CA LEU A 297 14.50 13.06 9.62
C LEU A 297 15.83 12.54 10.21
N SER A 298 16.71 13.42 10.69
CA SER A 298 18.01 13.04 11.23
C SER A 298 17.92 12.07 12.41
N HIS A 299 16.77 11.99 13.10
CA HIS A 299 16.53 11.00 14.14
C HIS A 299 16.47 9.56 13.62
N TRP A 300 16.17 9.34 12.34
CA TRP A 300 16.32 8.03 11.67
C TRP A 300 17.78 7.69 11.38
N CYS A 301 18.73 8.61 11.57
CA CYS A 301 20.16 8.36 11.37
C CYS A 301 20.95 8.27 12.68
N LYS A 302 20.27 8.35 13.83
CA LYS A 302 20.89 8.30 15.17
C LYS A 302 20.69 6.93 15.80
N ALA A 303 21.70 6.43 16.51
CA ALA A 303 21.51 5.29 17.39
C ALA A 303 20.49 5.68 18.47
N ARG A 304 19.37 4.96 18.56
CA ARG A 304 18.44 5.15 19.68
C ARG A 304 19.17 4.75 20.97
N PRO A 305 19.10 5.56 22.05
CA PRO A 305 19.62 5.13 23.34
C PRO A 305 18.88 3.85 23.76
N SER A 306 19.64 2.87 24.23
CA SER A 306 19.19 1.56 24.70
C SER A 306 18.20 1.65 25.85
#